data_AF-A0A968SAK1-F1
#
_entry.id   AF-A0A968SAK1-F1
#
_cell.length_a   1.000
_cell.length_b   1.000
_cell.length_c   1.000
_cell.angle_alpha   90.00
_cell.angle_beta   90.00
_cell.angle_gamma   90.00
#
_symmetry.space_group_name_H-M   'P 1'
#
loop_
_entity.id
_entity.type
_entity.pdbx_description
1 polymer ?
#
loop_
_entity_poly.entity_id
_entity_poly.type
_entity_poly.pdbx_seq_one_letter_code
_entity_poly.pdbx_strand_id
1 'polypeptide(L)'
;MLQDTQTIRYYQRLTDALVELWHRGNRYEEIRLYLDGYLACLRHSNILEPYLIHRLEEETFRFLRDPSSFELSMPQTELDYS
;
A
#
# COMPACT_ATOMS: atom_id res chain seq x y z
N MET A 1 5.80 -14.34 -3.99
CA MET A 1 4.34 -14.20 -3.81
C MET A 1 4.11 -13.63 -2.42
N LEU A 2 3.25 -12.61 -2.28
CA LEU A 2 2.73 -12.20 -0.98
C LEU A 2 1.81 -13.33 -0.50
N GLN A 3 2.37 -14.32 0.19
CA GLN A 3 1.64 -15.54 0.60
C GLN A 3 0.80 -15.33 1.87
N ASP A 4 1.03 -14.23 2.60
CA ASP A 4 0.33 -13.97 3.85
C ASP A 4 -0.95 -13.17 3.59
N THR A 5 -2.09 -13.79 3.88
CA THR A 5 -3.42 -13.17 3.75
C THR A 5 -3.52 -11.86 4.51
N GLN A 6 -2.78 -11.72 5.62
CA GLN A 6 -2.73 -10.48 6.39
C GLN A 6 -2.07 -9.35 5.60
N THR A 7 -0.91 -9.60 5.01
CA THR A 7 -0.19 -8.58 4.21
C THR A 7 -1.04 -8.08 3.03
N ILE A 8 -1.78 -8.97 2.38
CA ILE A 8 -2.69 -8.59 1.28
C ILE A 8 -3.78 -7.64 1.79
N ARG A 9 -4.39 -7.93 2.95
CA ARG A 9 -5.42 -7.06 3.54
C ARG A 9 -4.86 -5.71 3.97
N TYR A 10 -3.65 -5.69 4.56
CA TYR A 10 -2.99 -4.44 4.94
C TYR A 10 -2.64 -3.60 3.71
N TYR A 11 -2.13 -4.24 2.66
CA TYR A 11 -1.87 -3.58 1.37
C TYR A 11 -3.14 -2.98 0.77
N GLN A 12 -4.22 -3.76 0.66
CA GLN A 12 -5.49 -3.27 0.14
C GLN A 12 -6.05 -2.10 0.95
N ARG A 13 -6.05 -2.20 2.29
CA ARG A 13 -6.49 -1.10 3.16
C ARG A 13 -5.62 0.15 3.01
N LEU A 14 -4.31 -0.03 2.86
CA LEU A 14 -3.38 1.07 2.67
C LEU A 14 -3.66 1.76 1.33
N THR A 15 -3.70 1.03 0.22
CA THR A 15 -3.97 1.61 -1.11
C THR A 15 -5.33 2.30 -1.16
N ASP A 16 -6.38 1.71 -0.57
CA ASP A 16 -7.72 2.32 -0.51
C ASP A 16 -7.68 3.68 0.22
N ALA A 17 -7.04 3.73 1.39
CA ALA A 17 -6.87 4.98 2.14
C ALA A 17 -6.06 6.03 1.36
N LEU A 18 -5.03 5.63 0.63
CA LEU A 18 -4.21 6.53 -0.19
C LEU A 18 -5.01 7.08 -1.38
N VAL A 19 -5.85 6.25 -2.02
CA VAL A 19 -6.75 6.67 -3.10
C VAL A 19 -7.79 7.64 -2.57
N GLU A 20 -8.40 7.39 -1.41
CA GLU A 20 -9.33 8.33 -0.78
C GLU A 20 -8.66 9.68 -0.46
N LEU A 21 -7.44 9.65 0.08
CA LEU A 21 -6.66 10.86 0.36
C LEU A 21 -6.34 11.62 -0.94
N TRP A 22 -5.94 10.90 -1.99
CA TRP A 22 -5.67 11.49 -3.30
C TRP A 22 -6.92 12.11 -3.93
N HIS A 23 -8.05 11.39 -3.92
CA HIS A 23 -9.35 11.88 -4.41
C HIS A 23 -9.86 13.11 -3.67
N ARG A 24 -9.57 13.21 -2.37
CA ARG A 24 -9.85 14.42 -1.58
C ARG A 24 -8.99 15.62 -1.97
N GLY A 25 -7.97 15.45 -2.81
CA GLY A 25 -7.02 16.49 -3.19
C GLY A 25 -5.98 16.77 -2.10
N ASN A 26 -5.70 15.80 -1.22
CA ASN A 26 -4.63 15.95 -0.23
C ASN A 26 -3.29 16.06 -0.93
N ARG A 27 -2.35 16.77 -0.29
CA ARG A 27 -1.01 16.94 -0.85
C ARG A 27 -0.26 15.61 -0.82
N TYR A 28 0.62 15.43 -1.80
CA TYR A 28 1.56 14.31 -1.84
C TYR A 28 2.31 14.14 -0.50
N GLU A 29 2.69 15.25 0.13
CA GLU A 29 3.36 15.26 1.44
C GLU A 29 2.50 14.64 2.57
N GLU A 30 1.19 14.91 2.61
CA GLU A 30 0.29 14.33 3.60
C GLU A 30 0.09 12.84 3.38
N ILE A 31 -0.03 12.43 2.11
CA ILE A 31 -0.18 11.03 1.74
C ILE A 31 1.11 10.25 2.10
N ARG A 32 2.28 10.86 1.88
CA ARG A 32 3.57 10.29 2.29
C ARG A 32 3.70 10.21 3.82
N LEU A 33 3.23 11.22 4.55
CA LEU A 33 3.23 11.23 6.01
C LEU A 33 2.33 10.14 6.58
N TYR A 34 1.14 9.94 5.98
CA TYR A 34 0.23 8.86 6.34
C TYR A 34 0.87 7.48 6.11
N LEU A 35 1.53 7.29 4.97
CA LEU A 35 2.27 6.07 4.65
C LEU A 35 3.36 5.77 5.69
N ASP A 36 4.20 6.76 6.00
CA ASP A 36 5.29 6.62 6.97
C ASP A 36 4.76 6.23 8.36
N GLY A 37 3.71 6.90 8.83
CA GLY A 37 3.05 6.56 10.09
C GLY A 37 2.45 5.15 10.09
N TYR A 38 1.86 4.72 8.97
CA TYR A 38 1.31 3.38 8.82
C TYR A 38 2.41 2.30 8.85
N LEU A 39 3.51 2.51 8.13
CA LEU A 39 4.66 1.59 8.12
C LEU A 39 5.34 1.53 9.50
N ALA A 40 5.47 2.68 10.19
CA ALA A 40 5.98 2.73 11.55
C ALA A 40 5.10 1.93 12.52
N CYS A 41 3.78 2.05 12.42
CA CYS A 41 2.82 1.26 13.21
C CYS A 41 2.93 -0.24 12.91
N LEU A 42 3.01 -0.65 11.64
CA LEU A 42 3.20 -2.05 11.24
C LEU A 42 4.52 -2.62 11.79
N ARG A 43 5.60 -1.84 11.70
CA ARG A 43 6.93 -2.20 12.21
C ARG A 43 6.95 -2.34 13.73
N HIS A 44 6.28 -1.42 14.43
CA HIS A 44 6.19 -1.45 15.88
C HIS A 44 5.31 -2.59 16.39
N SER A 45 4.24 -2.92 15.65
CA SER A 45 3.32 -3.98 16.04
C SER A 45 3.91 -5.39 15.87
N ASN A 46 5.07 -5.52 15.19
CA ASN A 46 5.74 -6.79 14.89
C ASN A 46 4.84 -7.83 14.19
N ILE A 47 3.74 -7.38 13.58
CA ILE A 47 2.74 -8.24 12.92
C ILE A 47 3.28 -8.74 11.58
N LEU A 48 4.12 -7.94 10.92
CA LEU A 48 4.75 -8.26 9.64
C LEU A 48 6.27 -8.31 9.77
N GLU A 49 6.85 -9.27 9.06
CA GLU A 49 8.29 -9.37 8.89
C GLU A 49 8.85 -8.13 8.15
N PRO A 50 10.08 -7.70 8.45
CA PRO A 50 10.67 -6.50 7.88
C PRO A 50 10.74 -6.54 6.34
N TYR A 51 10.90 -7.72 5.72
CA TYR A 51 10.86 -7.82 4.26
C TYR A 51 9.48 -7.54 3.68
N LEU A 52 8.39 -7.87 4.39
CA LEU A 52 7.02 -7.58 3.95
C LEU A 52 6.75 -6.08 4.04
N ILE A 53 7.26 -5.42 5.08
CA ILE A 53 7.17 -3.96 5.25
C ILE A 53 7.93 -3.26 4.13
N HIS A 54 9.15 -3.70 3.81
CA HIS A 54 9.92 -3.17 2.67
C HIS A 54 9.19 -3.38 1.33
N ARG A 55 8.60 -4.57 1.12
CA ARG A 55 7.77 -4.85 -0.07
C ARG A 55 6.57 -3.91 -0.18
N LEU A 56 5.86 -3.71 0.94
CA LEU A 56 4.72 -2.80 1.05
C LEU A 56 5.14 -1.36 0.73
N GLU A 57 6.24 -0.91 1.31
CA GLU A 57 6.81 0.42 1.08
C GLU A 57 7.13 0.64 -0.41
N GLU A 58 7.85 -0.28 -1.05
CA GLU A 58 8.21 -0.15 -2.47
C GLU A 58 6.99 -0.14 -3.39
N GLU A 59 6.04 -1.06 -3.20
CA GLU A 59 4.82 -1.13 -4.01
C GLU A 59 3.97 0.13 -3.82
N THR A 60 3.89 0.63 -2.58
CA THR A 60 3.15 1.87 -2.28
C THR A 60 3.84 3.09 -2.86
N PHE A 61 5.17 3.17 -2.81
CA PHE A 61 5.93 4.24 -3.44
C PHE A 61 5.74 4.27 -4.96
N ARG A 62 5.71 3.08 -5.57
CA ARG A 62 5.46 2.90 -7.00
C ARG A 62 4.05 3.35 -7.35
N PHE A 63 3.05 2.93 -6.58
CA PHE A 63 1.65 3.34 -6.73
C PHE A 63 1.50 4.86 -6.60
N LEU A 64 2.13 5.46 -5.59
CA LEU A 64 2.08 6.90 -5.34
C LEU A 64 2.76 7.73 -6.45
N ARG A 65 3.77 7.17 -7.11
CA ARG A 65 4.49 7.81 -8.22
C ARG A 65 3.77 7.66 -9.56
N ASP A 66 2.93 6.63 -9.69
CA ASP A 66 2.20 6.32 -10.91
C ASP A 66 0.72 6.75 -10.79
N PRO A 67 0.34 7.90 -11.36
CA PRO A 67 -1.04 8.40 -11.27
C PRO A 67 -2.07 7.47 -11.92
N SER A 68 -1.67 6.61 -12.85
CA SER A 68 -2.55 5.63 -13.50
C SER A 68 -2.91 4.46 -12.57
N SER A 69 -2.10 4.19 -11.54
CA SER A 69 -2.40 3.18 -10.52
C SER A 69 -3.61 3.57 -9.66
N PHE A 70 -3.84 4.88 -9.44
CA PHE A 70 -5.02 5.38 -8.74
C PHE A 70 -6.32 5.10 -9.51
N GLU A 71 -6.28 5.11 -10.84
CA GLU A 71 -7.42 4.73 -11.69
C GLU A 71 -7.62 3.21 -11.77
N LEU A 72 -6.55 2.44 -11.60
CA LEU A 72 -6.50 0.99 -11.72
C LEU A 72 -6.58 0.24 -10.39
N SER A 73 -7.13 0.85 -9.33
CA SER A 73 -7.46 0.17 -8.08
C SER A 73 -8.63 -0.84 -8.25
N MET A 74 -8.63 -1.58 -9.35
CA MET A 74 -9.26 -2.88 -9.43
C MET A 74 -8.31 -3.87 -8.77
N PRO A 75 -8.79 -4.72 -7.86
CA PRO A 75 -7.97 -5.73 -7.23
C PRO A 75 -7.48 -6.70 -8.32
N GLN A 76 -6.26 -6.51 -8.84
CA GLN A 76 -5.58 -7.52 -9.63
C GLN A 76 -5.18 -8.67 -8.70
N THR A 77 -6.19 -9.45 -8.31
CA THR A 77 -6.05 -10.84 -7.90
C THR A 77 -5.86 -11.66 -9.18
N GLU A 78 -4.78 -11.41 -9.92
CA GLU A 78 -4.40 -12.28 -11.05
C GLU A 78 -3.00 -12.82 -10.79
N LEU A 79 -2.91 -13.65 -9.75
CA LEU A 79 -2.06 -14.83 -9.80
C LEU A 79 -2.84 -15.93 -10.53
N ASP A 80 -3.05 -15.76 -11.84
CA ASP A 80 -3.33 -16.87 -12.73
C ASP A 80 -2.23 -16.88 -13.79
N TYR A 81 -1.13 -17.53 -13.44
CA TYR A 81 -0.09 -17.87 -14.39
C TYR A 81 -0.57 -19.12 -15.12
N SER A 82 -1.28 -18.93 -16.23
CA SER A 82 -1.72 -20.03 -17.10
C SER A 82 -0.66 -20.43 -18.12
#